data_AF-A0AA36AVQ9-F1
#
_entry.id   AF-A0AA36AVQ9-F1
#
_cell.length_a   1.000
_cell.length_b   1.000
_cell.length_c   1.000
_cell.angle_alpha   90.00
_cell.angle_beta   90.00
_cell.angle_gamma   90.00
#
_symmetry.space_group_name_H-M   'P 1'
#
loop_
_entity.id
_entity.type
_entity.pdbx_description
1 polymer ?
#
loop_
_entity_poly.entity_id
_entity_poly.type
_entity_poly.pdbx_seq_one_letter_code
_entity_poly.pdbx_strand_id
1 'polypeptide(L)'
;MPSYTLHYFNHRGRAEICRMLFAAAGVQYNDRRIESSEWDNMRSRFHGRSNIEMARVDYISDCFYDILDDYLRMYQDGNCRMMFQRSRDTNGSSEQRMRYRETCRRILPFMERTLEMRNGGSQFFMGDQMTMADMMCYCALENPLMEETSMLSSYPKLMALRNRVMNHPKMSNYLQKRCRTEF
;
A
#
# COMPACT_ATOMS: atom_id res chain seq x y z
N MET A 1 28.33 6.44 7.35
CA MET A 1 27.08 7.08 7.77
C MET A 1 26.00 6.78 6.73
N PRO A 2 24.73 6.60 7.13
CA PRO A 2 23.62 6.49 6.19
C PRO A 2 23.49 7.77 5.35
N SER A 3 23.04 7.63 4.10
CA SER A 3 22.70 8.77 3.24
C SER A 3 21.18 8.92 3.17
N TYR A 4 20.68 10.15 3.35
CA TYR A 4 19.25 10.47 3.32
C TYR A 4 18.93 11.34 2.10
N THR A 5 17.84 11.03 1.40
CA THR A 5 17.29 11.91 0.35
C THR A 5 15.80 12.13 0.60
N LEU A 6 15.40 13.38 0.81
CA LEU A 6 14.02 13.79 0.99
C LEU A 6 13.44 14.19 -0.38
N HIS A 7 12.39 13.50 -0.82
CA HIS A 7 11.71 13.77 -2.08
C HIS A 7 10.41 14.50 -1.80
N TYR A 8 10.26 15.72 -2.31
CA TYR A 8 9.01 16.46 -2.20
C TYR A 8 8.89 17.50 -3.30
N PHE A 9 7.71 18.07 -3.49
CA PHE A 9 7.55 19.25 -4.35
C PHE A 9 8.40 20.42 -3.84
N ASN A 10 8.62 21.43 -4.68
CA ASN A 10 9.26 22.69 -4.28
C ASN A 10 8.36 23.56 -3.37
N HIS A 11 7.90 22.95 -2.29
CA HIS A 11 7.00 23.48 -1.28
C HIS A 11 7.44 23.00 0.11
N ARG A 12 7.03 23.73 1.15
CA ARG A 12 7.17 23.28 2.54
C ARG A 12 6.36 21.99 2.75
N GLY A 13 5.03 22.12 2.73
CA GLY A 13 4.07 21.01 2.78
C GLY A 13 4.37 19.99 3.89
N ARG A 14 4.02 18.72 3.65
CA ARG A 14 4.22 17.62 4.60
C ARG A 14 5.70 17.28 4.83
N ALA A 15 6.60 17.68 3.94
CA ALA A 15 8.03 17.42 4.07
C ALA A 15 8.76 18.39 5.01
N GLU A 16 8.14 19.51 5.37
CA GLU A 16 8.81 20.56 6.16
C GLU A 16 9.24 20.06 7.55
N ILE A 17 8.42 19.21 8.17
CA ILE A 17 8.77 18.61 9.47
C ILE A 17 10.06 17.78 9.38
N CYS A 18 10.27 17.04 8.29
CA CYS A 18 11.50 16.29 8.06
C CYS A 18 12.71 17.22 7.86
N ARG A 19 12.54 18.33 7.12
CA ARG A 19 13.61 19.34 6.94
C ARG A 19 14.03 19.96 8.26
N MET A 20 13.07 20.32 9.10
CA MET A 20 13.33 20.85 10.45
C MET A 20 14.05 19.84 11.34
N LEU A 21 13.66 18.56 11.29
CA LEU A 21 14.32 17.49 12.04
C LEU A 21 15.78 17.29 11.59
N PHE A 22 16.06 17.30 10.29
CA PHE A 22 17.43 17.22 9.79
C PHE A 22 18.28 18.41 10.24
N ALA A 23 17.74 19.63 10.16
CA ALA A 23 18.41 20.84 10.63
C ALA A 23 18.69 20.80 12.14
N ALA A 24 17.70 20.42 12.94
CA ALA A 24 17.83 20.31 14.40
C ALA A 24 18.86 19.25 14.83
N ALA A 25 18.94 18.14 14.09
CA ALA A 25 19.90 17.07 14.36
C ALA A 25 21.29 17.31 13.77
N GLY A 26 21.49 18.38 12.99
CA GLY A 26 22.75 18.63 12.27
C GLY A 26 23.09 17.55 11.23
N VAL A 27 22.09 16.83 10.72
CA VAL A 27 22.26 15.71 9.78
C VAL A 27 22.15 16.21 8.35
N GLN A 28 23.17 15.96 7.54
CA GLN A 28 23.13 16.28 6.12
C GLN A 28 22.19 15.32 5.36
N TYR A 29 21.47 15.87 4.39
CA TYR A 29 20.55 15.15 3.52
C TYR A 29 20.47 15.85 2.16
N ASN A 30 20.05 15.11 1.14
CA ASN A 30 19.72 15.65 -0.18
C ASN A 30 18.23 16.05 -0.22
N ASP A 31 17.92 17.35 -0.29
CA ASP A 31 16.56 17.88 -0.45
C ASP A 31 16.18 17.90 -1.94
N ARG A 32 15.75 16.76 -2.47
CA ARG A 32 15.36 16.62 -3.88
C ARG A 32 13.96 17.21 -4.09
N ARG A 33 13.94 18.46 -4.58
CA ARG A 33 12.73 19.21 -4.92
C ARG A 33 12.28 18.91 -6.33
N ILE A 34 11.14 18.24 -6.46
CA ILE A 34 10.58 17.75 -7.71
C ILE A 34 9.63 18.81 -8.28
N GLU A 35 9.84 19.20 -9.53
CA GLU A 35 8.90 20.06 -10.26
C GLU A 35 7.64 19.29 -10.67
N SER A 36 6.50 19.97 -10.79
CA SER A 36 5.22 19.28 -11.06
C SER A 36 5.25 18.47 -12.37
N SER A 37 5.90 19.00 -13.41
CA SER A 37 6.06 18.31 -14.69
C SER A 37 7.02 17.12 -14.64
N GLU A 38 8.04 17.18 -13.80
CA GLU A 38 8.92 16.03 -13.52
C GLU A 38 8.14 14.97 -12.74
N TRP A 39 7.32 15.39 -11.78
CA TRP A 39 6.45 14.49 -11.03
C TRP A 39 5.43 13.80 -11.93
N ASP A 40 4.80 14.48 -12.89
CA ASP A 40 3.86 13.86 -13.84
C ASP A 40 4.54 12.72 -14.64
N ASN A 41 5.78 12.93 -15.06
CA ASN A 41 6.60 11.93 -15.75
C ASN A 41 7.05 10.78 -14.84
N MET A 42 7.26 11.05 -13.55
CA MET A 42 7.54 10.01 -12.56
C MET A 42 6.27 9.22 -12.20
N ARG A 43 5.14 9.91 -12.08
CA ARG A 43 3.83 9.37 -11.72
C ARG A 43 3.35 8.40 -12.80
N SER A 44 3.44 8.77 -14.08
CA SER A 44 3.03 7.89 -15.19
C SER A 44 3.76 6.55 -15.28
N ARG A 45 4.89 6.36 -14.55
CA ARG A 45 5.60 5.08 -14.50
C ARG A 45 4.91 4.04 -13.60
N PHE A 46 4.16 4.49 -12.59
CA PHE A 46 3.46 3.62 -11.63
C PHE A 46 1.96 3.90 -11.53
N HIS A 47 1.49 4.92 -12.26
CA HIS A 47 0.08 5.22 -12.49
C HIS A 47 -0.22 5.02 -13.99
N GLY A 48 -1.50 5.04 -14.35
CA GLY A 48 -1.92 4.94 -15.74
C GLY A 48 -1.30 5.97 -16.68
N ARG A 49 -1.23 5.66 -17.98
CA ARG A 49 -0.64 6.52 -19.03
C ARG A 49 -1.55 7.66 -19.48
N SER A 50 -2.83 7.61 -19.08
CA SER A 50 -3.83 8.64 -19.38
C SER A 50 -4.67 8.91 -18.13
N ASN A 51 -5.39 10.03 -18.10
CA ASN A 51 -6.24 10.40 -16.96
C ASN A 51 -7.23 9.28 -16.56
N ILE A 52 -7.77 8.55 -17.53
CA ILE A 52 -8.70 7.44 -17.25
C ILE A 52 -7.98 6.23 -16.65
N GLU A 53 -6.76 5.93 -17.10
CA GLU A 53 -5.95 4.87 -16.51
C GLU A 53 -5.45 5.27 -15.12
N MET A 54 -5.13 6.54 -14.89
CA MET A 54 -4.78 7.07 -13.58
C MET A 54 -5.95 6.95 -12.61
N ALA A 55 -7.15 7.39 -13.02
CA ALA A 55 -8.36 7.21 -12.23
C ALA A 55 -8.62 5.73 -11.89
N ARG A 56 -8.33 4.83 -12.84
CA ARG A 56 -8.43 3.39 -12.61
C ARG A 56 -7.45 2.90 -11.56
N VAL A 57 -6.18 3.27 -11.66
CA VAL A 57 -5.16 2.90 -10.67
C VAL A 57 -5.52 3.48 -9.30
N ASP A 58 -5.91 4.75 -9.24
CA ASP A 58 -6.23 5.46 -8.01
C ASP A 58 -7.39 4.77 -7.26
N TYR A 59 -8.54 4.48 -7.90
CA TYR A 59 -9.66 3.84 -7.18
C TYR A 59 -9.32 2.42 -6.70
N ILE A 60 -8.50 1.67 -7.44
CA ILE A 60 -8.08 0.32 -7.03
C ILE A 60 -7.17 0.42 -5.81
N SER A 61 -6.20 1.34 -5.84
CA SER A 61 -5.32 1.63 -4.71
C SER A 61 -6.09 2.09 -3.48
N ASP A 62 -7.06 2.98 -3.65
CA ASP A 62 -7.91 3.50 -2.55
C ASP A 62 -8.75 2.38 -1.92
N CYS A 63 -9.30 1.47 -2.74
CA CYS A 63 -10.02 0.30 -2.21
C CYS A 63 -9.14 -0.59 -1.33
N PHE A 64 -7.89 -0.86 -1.72
CA PHE A 64 -6.96 -1.60 -0.87
C PHE A 64 -6.50 -0.79 0.33
N TYR A 65 -6.38 0.53 0.19
CA TYR A 65 -6.09 1.41 1.31
C TYR A 65 -7.20 1.41 2.36
N ASP A 66 -8.47 1.39 1.97
CA ASP A 66 -9.60 1.29 2.90
C ASP A 66 -9.53 0.01 3.75
N ILE A 67 -9.16 -1.12 3.13
CA ILE A 67 -8.91 -2.38 3.86
C ILE A 67 -7.77 -2.20 4.87
N LEU A 68 -6.66 -1.59 4.44
CA LEU A 68 -5.49 -1.36 5.28
C LEU A 68 -5.80 -0.38 6.43
N ASP A 69 -6.52 0.71 6.17
CA ASP A 69 -6.91 1.71 7.17
C ASP A 69 -7.81 1.08 8.23
N ASP A 70 -8.85 0.36 7.83
CA ASP A 70 -9.71 -0.36 8.77
C ASP A 70 -8.96 -1.45 9.54
N TYR A 71 -8.01 -2.13 8.89
CA TYR A 71 -7.13 -3.09 9.56
C TYR A 71 -6.27 -2.41 10.64
N LEU A 72 -5.59 -1.32 10.29
CA LEU A 72 -4.72 -0.58 11.22
C LEU A 72 -5.51 0.06 12.36
N ARG A 73 -6.75 0.53 12.12
CA ARG A 73 -7.63 1.07 13.16
C ARG A 73 -7.95 0.06 14.25
N MET A 74 -7.97 -1.24 13.96
CA MET A 74 -8.11 -2.27 15.01
C MET A 74 -6.95 -2.27 16.01
N TYR A 75 -5.81 -1.68 15.63
CA TYR A 75 -4.58 -1.60 16.43
C TYR A 75 -4.30 -0.18 16.93
N GLN A 76 -5.22 0.77 16.74
CA GLN A 76 -5.07 2.14 17.24
C GLN A 76 -5.86 2.34 18.54
N ASP A 77 -5.28 3.08 19.49
CA ASP A 77 -6.02 3.58 20.64
C ASP A 77 -6.91 4.79 20.27
N GLY A 78 -7.69 5.29 21.23
CA GLY A 78 -8.56 6.46 21.04
C GLY A 78 -7.82 7.76 20.69
N ASN A 79 -6.49 7.79 20.79
CA ASN A 79 -5.61 8.90 20.42
C ASN A 79 -4.82 8.62 19.12
N CYS A 80 -5.25 7.63 18.33
CA CYS A 80 -4.59 7.18 17.10
C CYS A 80 -3.15 6.67 17.28
N ARG A 81 -2.77 6.23 18.49
CA ARG A 81 -1.46 5.60 18.73
C ARG A 81 -1.55 4.11 18.43
N MET A 82 -0.57 3.61 17.68
CA MET A 82 -0.45 2.18 17.39
C MET A 82 -0.13 1.41 18.68
N MET A 83 -0.96 0.43 19.00
CA MET A 83 -0.87 -0.44 20.17
C MET A 83 -0.14 -1.75 19.83
N PHE A 84 1.17 -1.66 19.60
CA PHE A 84 2.01 -2.82 19.23
C PHE A 84 2.17 -3.90 20.32
N GLN A 85 1.76 -3.63 21.58
CA GLN A 85 2.06 -4.47 22.75
C GLN A 85 0.84 -5.21 23.35
N ARG A 86 -0.36 -5.09 22.76
CA ARG A 86 -1.55 -5.77 23.30
C ARG A 86 -1.66 -7.21 22.78
N SER A 87 -1.98 -8.14 23.68
CA SER A 87 -2.17 -9.56 23.40
C SER A 87 -3.21 -9.80 22.29
N ARG A 88 -3.14 -10.95 21.61
CA ARG A 88 -4.17 -11.43 20.67
C ARG A 88 -5.61 -11.35 21.21
N ASP A 89 -5.78 -11.32 22.54
CA ASP A 89 -7.06 -11.24 23.23
C ASP A 89 -7.59 -9.81 23.46
N THR A 90 -6.79 -8.77 23.18
CA THR A 90 -7.17 -7.34 23.25
C THR A 90 -7.09 -6.64 21.89
N ASN A 91 -7.34 -7.42 20.84
CA ASN A 91 -7.65 -6.93 19.52
C ASN A 91 -8.77 -5.86 19.58
N GLY A 92 -8.74 -4.86 18.68
CA GLY A 92 -9.67 -3.73 18.64
C GLY A 92 -11.14 -4.07 18.90
N SER A 93 -11.95 -3.07 19.26
CA SER A 93 -13.33 -3.28 19.67
C SER A 93 -14.06 -4.20 18.69
N SER A 94 -14.99 -5.03 19.20
CA SER A 94 -15.78 -5.94 18.35
C SER A 94 -16.39 -5.23 17.14
N GLU A 95 -16.73 -3.95 17.31
CA GLU A 95 -17.17 -3.03 16.26
C GLU A 95 -16.11 -2.75 15.18
N GLN A 96 -14.86 -2.41 15.55
CA GLN A 96 -13.77 -2.20 14.58
C GLN A 96 -13.48 -3.47 13.77
N ARG A 97 -13.51 -4.63 14.43
CA ARG A 97 -13.34 -5.93 13.77
C ARG A 97 -14.49 -6.24 12.81
N MET A 98 -15.73 -5.90 13.19
CA MET A 98 -16.90 -6.06 12.32
C MET A 98 -16.81 -5.13 11.11
N ARG A 99 -16.41 -3.87 11.32
CA ARG A 99 -16.19 -2.89 10.25
C ARG A 99 -15.16 -3.40 9.24
N TYR A 100 -13.98 -3.80 9.71
CA TYR A 100 -12.94 -4.37 8.85
C TYR A 100 -13.45 -5.58 8.04
N ARG A 101 -14.16 -6.52 8.69
CA ARG A 101 -14.75 -7.68 8.01
C ARG A 101 -15.74 -7.28 6.92
N GLU A 102 -16.61 -6.30 7.18
CA GLU A 102 -17.57 -5.82 6.17
C GLU A 102 -16.86 -5.07 5.02
N THR A 103 -15.81 -4.31 5.32
CA THR A 103 -14.95 -3.67 4.30
C THR A 103 -14.33 -4.72 3.38
N CYS A 104 -13.73 -5.78 3.93
CA CYS A 104 -13.22 -6.91 3.14
C CYS A 104 -14.32 -7.59 2.32
N ARG A 105 -15.50 -7.84 2.92
CA ARG A 105 -16.64 -8.49 2.25
C ARG A 105 -17.16 -7.70 1.05
N ARG A 106 -17.10 -6.36 1.11
CA ARG A 106 -17.50 -5.47 0.03
C ARG A 106 -16.42 -5.34 -1.05
N ILE A 107 -15.17 -5.12 -0.63
CA ILE A 107 -14.10 -4.71 -1.52
C ILE A 107 -13.48 -5.90 -2.25
N LEU A 108 -13.20 -7.02 -1.58
CA LEU A 108 -12.48 -8.14 -2.21
C LEU A 108 -13.22 -8.75 -3.42
N PRO A 109 -14.54 -9.00 -3.39
CA PRO A 109 -15.26 -9.47 -4.58
C PRO A 109 -15.27 -8.45 -5.72
N PHE A 110 -15.31 -7.15 -5.39
CA PHE A 110 -15.26 -6.09 -6.38
C PHE A 110 -13.87 -5.99 -7.02
N MET A 111 -12.80 -6.15 -6.23
CA MET A 111 -11.41 -6.17 -6.71
C MET A 111 -11.10 -7.39 -7.55
N GLU A 112 -11.58 -8.58 -7.16
CA GLU A 112 -11.46 -9.82 -7.96
C GLU A 112 -12.06 -9.59 -9.35
N ARG A 113 -13.31 -9.13 -9.45
CA ARG A 113 -13.95 -8.79 -10.74
C ARG A 113 -13.23 -7.67 -11.49
N THR A 114 -12.73 -6.66 -10.77
CA THR A 114 -12.00 -5.55 -11.38
C THR A 114 -10.72 -6.03 -12.06
N LEU A 115 -10.02 -7.00 -11.47
CA LEU A 115 -8.85 -7.64 -12.07
C LEU A 115 -9.22 -8.38 -13.36
N GLU A 116 -10.39 -9.03 -13.39
CA GLU A 116 -10.88 -9.78 -14.58
C GLU A 116 -11.06 -8.91 -15.82
N MET A 117 -11.40 -7.63 -15.63
CA MET A 117 -11.68 -6.70 -16.73
C MET A 117 -10.49 -6.52 -17.69
N ARG A 118 -9.26 -6.83 -17.26
CA ARG A 118 -8.06 -6.78 -18.10
C ARG A 118 -7.46 -8.17 -18.23
N ASN A 119 -7.34 -8.65 -19.46
CA ASN A 119 -6.70 -9.94 -19.78
C ASN A 119 -7.28 -11.12 -18.97
N GLY A 120 -8.58 -11.07 -18.61
CA GLY A 120 -9.25 -12.09 -17.79
C GLY A 120 -8.74 -12.19 -16.35
N GLY A 121 -7.93 -11.23 -15.90
CA GLY A 121 -7.25 -11.24 -14.59
C GLY A 121 -5.99 -12.10 -14.54
N SER A 122 -5.46 -12.48 -15.70
CA SER A 122 -4.26 -13.32 -15.81
C SER A 122 -2.92 -12.56 -15.67
N GLN A 123 -2.98 -11.22 -15.58
CA GLN A 123 -1.83 -10.33 -15.44
C GLN A 123 -2.08 -9.30 -14.31
N PHE A 124 -1.77 -8.02 -14.51
CA PHE A 124 -1.94 -6.94 -13.53
C PHE A 124 -3.27 -6.21 -13.71
N PHE A 125 -3.63 -5.33 -12.77
CA PHE A 125 -4.86 -4.52 -12.84
C PHE A 125 -4.92 -3.61 -14.09
N MET A 126 -3.76 -3.28 -14.65
CA MET A 126 -3.60 -2.52 -15.90
C MET A 126 -3.21 -3.38 -17.10
N GLY A 127 -3.30 -4.72 -17.00
CA GLY A 127 -2.89 -5.64 -18.05
C GLY A 127 -1.42 -6.02 -17.93
N ASP A 128 -0.59 -5.60 -18.88
CA ASP A 128 0.82 -5.98 -18.99
C ASP A 128 1.74 -5.19 -18.03
N GLN A 129 1.30 -4.02 -17.59
CA GLN A 129 2.08 -3.13 -16.73
C GLN A 129 1.70 -3.31 -15.24
N MET A 130 2.71 -3.59 -14.41
CA MET A 130 2.59 -3.51 -12.95
C MET A 130 2.56 -2.05 -12.51
N THR A 131 1.59 -1.69 -11.68
CA THR A 131 1.35 -0.34 -11.15
C THR A 131 1.27 -0.35 -9.63
N MET A 132 1.09 0.82 -9.02
CA MET A 132 0.89 0.89 -7.57
C MET A 132 -0.37 0.15 -7.09
N ALA A 133 -1.38 -0.03 -7.94
CA ALA A 133 -2.56 -0.81 -7.61
C ALA A 133 -2.21 -2.27 -7.25
N ASP A 134 -1.32 -2.89 -8.01
CA ASP A 134 -0.86 -4.27 -7.77
C ASP A 134 0.01 -4.36 -6.51
N MET A 135 0.85 -3.34 -6.27
CA MET A 135 1.67 -3.23 -5.05
C MET A 135 0.78 -3.02 -3.82
N MET A 136 -0.25 -2.18 -3.92
CA MET A 136 -1.23 -1.95 -2.84
C MET A 136 -2.00 -3.23 -2.51
N CYS A 137 -2.40 -4.00 -3.52
CA CYS A 137 -2.98 -5.34 -3.32
C CYS A 137 -2.03 -6.28 -2.55
N TYR A 138 -0.72 -6.23 -2.86
CA TYR A 138 0.26 -7.03 -2.13
C TYR A 138 0.38 -6.59 -0.67
N CYS A 139 0.73 -5.31 -0.43
CA CYS A 139 1.09 -4.79 0.89
C CYS A 139 -0.11 -4.65 1.84
N ALA A 140 -1.27 -4.20 1.37
CA ALA A 140 -2.47 -4.00 2.20
C ALA A 140 -2.99 -5.31 2.80
N LEU A 141 -2.72 -6.43 2.15
CA LEU A 141 -3.21 -7.76 2.54
C LEU A 141 -2.16 -8.62 3.25
N GLU A 142 -0.94 -8.12 3.50
CA GLU A 142 0.11 -8.92 4.13
C GLU A 142 -0.24 -9.33 5.56
N ASN A 143 -0.46 -8.35 6.43
CA ASN A 143 -0.83 -8.58 7.83
C ASN A 143 -2.19 -9.30 7.95
N PRO A 144 -3.25 -8.91 7.20
CA PRO A 144 -4.48 -9.68 7.09
C PRO A 144 -4.31 -11.19 6.82
N LEU A 145 -3.42 -11.56 5.90
CA LEU A 145 -3.17 -12.95 5.53
C LEU A 145 -2.30 -13.70 6.53
N MET A 146 -1.49 -13.00 7.33
CA MET A 146 -0.78 -13.60 8.46
C MET A 146 -1.75 -13.99 9.59
N GLU A 147 -2.84 -13.24 9.76
CA GLU A 147 -3.90 -13.56 10.73
C GLU A 147 -4.88 -14.63 10.20
N GLU A 148 -5.34 -14.49 8.96
CA GLU A 148 -6.36 -15.36 8.35
C GLU A 148 -5.88 -15.81 6.96
N THR A 149 -5.15 -16.93 6.93
CA THR A 149 -4.57 -17.49 5.69
C THR A 149 -5.64 -17.87 4.65
N SER A 150 -6.87 -18.16 5.10
CA SER A 150 -8.00 -18.57 4.26
C SER A 150 -8.73 -17.39 3.59
N MET A 151 -8.40 -16.15 3.92
CA MET A 151 -9.13 -14.93 3.50
C MET A 151 -9.30 -14.81 1.98
N LEU A 152 -8.29 -15.22 1.21
CA LEU A 152 -8.31 -15.14 -0.26
C LEU A 152 -8.72 -16.44 -0.96
N SER A 153 -9.18 -17.45 -0.23
CA SER A 153 -9.56 -18.76 -0.81
C SER A 153 -10.65 -18.66 -1.88
N SER A 154 -11.57 -17.70 -1.76
CA SER A 154 -12.62 -17.43 -2.76
C SER A 154 -12.20 -16.44 -3.86
N TYR A 155 -10.96 -15.93 -3.82
CA TYR A 155 -10.44 -14.90 -4.73
C TYR A 155 -9.12 -15.35 -5.39
N PRO A 156 -9.16 -16.39 -6.24
CA PRO A 156 -7.96 -17.02 -6.80
C PRO A 156 -7.12 -16.08 -7.66
N LYS A 157 -7.72 -15.08 -8.33
CA LYS A 157 -6.99 -14.15 -9.19
C LYS A 157 -6.23 -13.12 -8.38
N LEU A 158 -6.81 -12.59 -7.30
CA LEU A 158 -6.09 -11.75 -6.34
C LEU A 158 -4.92 -12.52 -5.71
N MET A 159 -5.12 -13.79 -5.33
CA MET A 159 -4.02 -14.63 -4.82
C MET A 159 -2.91 -14.81 -5.84
N ALA A 160 -3.26 -15.12 -7.10
CA ALA A 160 -2.30 -15.25 -8.19
C ALA A 160 -1.57 -13.93 -8.49
N LEU A 161 -2.27 -12.79 -8.42
CA LEU A 161 -1.68 -11.46 -8.59
C LEU A 161 -0.64 -11.18 -7.52
N ARG A 162 -0.95 -11.44 -6.24
CA ARG A 162 0.01 -11.24 -5.14
C ARG A 162 1.26 -12.10 -5.32
N ASN A 163 1.10 -13.36 -5.75
CA ASN A 163 2.23 -14.22 -6.09
C ASN A 163 3.05 -13.65 -7.26
N ARG A 164 2.41 -13.07 -8.28
CA ARG A 164 3.11 -12.42 -9.41
C ARG A 164 3.90 -11.20 -8.95
N VAL A 165 3.32 -10.35 -8.10
CA VAL A 165 3.99 -9.16 -7.54
C VAL A 165 5.20 -9.58 -6.70
N MET A 166 5.04 -10.60 -5.84
CA MET A 166 6.12 -11.13 -5.01
C MET A 166 7.32 -11.62 -5.84
N ASN A 167 7.04 -12.28 -6.96
CA ASN A 167 8.05 -12.86 -7.84
C ASN A 167 8.54 -11.89 -8.93
N HIS A 168 8.03 -10.66 -8.98
CA HIS A 168 8.42 -9.69 -9.99
C HIS A 168 9.93 -9.37 -9.87
N PRO A 169 10.71 -9.32 -10.97
CA PRO A 169 12.18 -9.20 -10.93
C PRO A 169 12.72 -8.01 -10.12
N LYS A 170 11.97 -6.89 -10.11
CA LYS A 170 12.34 -5.68 -9.35
C LYS A 170 11.93 -5.72 -7.87
N MET A 171 11.06 -6.66 -7.47
CA MET A 171 10.45 -6.68 -6.13
C MET A 171 10.93 -7.88 -5.29
N SER A 172 11.17 -9.03 -5.91
CA SER A 172 11.52 -10.28 -5.20
C SER A 172 12.73 -10.13 -4.29
N ASN A 173 13.82 -9.52 -4.77
CA ASN A 173 15.03 -9.28 -4.00
C ASN A 173 14.79 -8.36 -2.79
N TYR A 174 13.92 -7.35 -2.92
CA TYR A 174 13.56 -6.47 -1.80
C TYR A 174 12.74 -7.23 -0.75
N LEU A 175 11.69 -7.95 -1.17
CA LEU A 175 10.80 -8.67 -0.25
C LEU A 175 11.51 -9.80 0.51
N GLN A 176 12.54 -10.41 -0.09
CA GLN A 176 13.37 -11.43 0.57
C GLN A 176 14.35 -10.83 1.59
N LYS A 177 14.86 -9.62 1.35
CA LYS A 177 15.90 -8.98 2.17
C LYS A 177 15.38 -8.01 3.22
N ARG A 178 14.15 -7.51 3.09
CA ARG A 178 13.58 -6.57 4.07
C ARG A 178 13.48 -7.23 5.45
N CYS A 179 13.63 -6.41 6.49
CA CYS A 179 13.49 -6.87 7.86
C CYS A 179 12.08 -7.46 8.08
N ARG A 180 12.01 -8.56 8.84
CA ARG A 180 10.73 -9.11 9.29
C ARG A 180 10.24 -8.32 10.49
N THR A 181 9.07 -7.71 10.35
CA THR A 181 8.36 -6.98 11.39
C THR A 181 6.99 -7.61 11.63
N GLU A 182 6.40 -7.38 12.79
CA GLU A 182 5.06 -7.88 13.13
C GLU A 182 3.94 -7.09 12.44
N PHE A 183 4.25 -5.88 11.98
CA PHE A 183 3.38 -4.98 11.22
C PHE A 183 4.15 -4.34 10.08
#